data_AF-A0A975IPU9-F1
#
_entry.id   AF-A0A975IPU9-F1
#
_cell.length_a   1.000
_cell.length_b   1.000
_cell.length_c   1.000
_cell.angle_alpha   90.00
_cell.angle_beta   90.00
_cell.angle_gamma   90.00
#
_symmetry.space_group_name_H-M   'P 1'
#
loop_
_entity.id
_entity.type
_entity.pdbx_description
1 polymer ?
#
loop_
_entity_poly.entity_id
_entity_poly.type
_entity_poly.pdbx_seq_one_letter_code
_entity_poly.pdbx_strand_id
1 'polypeptide(L)'
;MPAGLLVAIALGILEPTLFLPASLIIVGAHYLTFISLYGIRLYGVLAGVLVGIGAVALFWMPGIRGISGWIGAAVLLAAAVPLYLGSRAAMREPSADPAAA
;
A
#
# COMPACT_ATOMS: atom_id res chain seq x y z
N MET A 1 -1.66 5.57 10.25
CA MET A 1 -0.39 6.29 10.49
C MET A 1 -0.63 7.80 10.57
N PRO A 2 -1.14 8.33 11.70
CA PRO A 2 -1.48 9.75 11.84
C PRO A 2 -0.27 10.68 11.66
N ALA A 3 0.88 10.30 12.25
CA ALA A 3 2.12 11.05 12.14
C ALA A 3 2.64 11.14 10.70
N GLY A 4 2.53 10.05 9.93
CA GLY A 4 2.95 10.04 8.53
C GLY A 4 2.14 11.03 7.68
N LEU A 5 0.83 11.13 7.90
CA LEU A 5 0.01 12.12 7.21
C LEU A 5 0.45 13.56 7.51
N LEU A 6 0.80 13.86 8.77
CA LEU A 6 1.32 15.18 9.14
C LEU A 6 2.63 15.51 8.41
N VAL A 7 3.53 14.53 8.24
CA VAL A 7 4.76 14.70 7.47
C VAL A 7 4.46 14.99 5.99
N ALA A 8 3.54 14.24 5.38
CA ALA A 8 3.13 14.51 4.00
C ALA A 8 2.52 15.90 3.83
N ILE A 9 1.68 16.34 4.76
CA ILE A 9 1.11 17.69 4.78
C ILE A 9 2.20 18.74 4.90
N ALA A 10 3.16 18.57 5.81
CA ALA A 10 4.28 19.49 5.98
C ALA A 10 5.09 19.66 4.69
N LEU A 11 5.37 18.56 3.97
CA LEU A 11 6.02 18.61 2.66
C LEU A 11 5.15 19.28 1.60
N GLY A 12 3.84 19.05 1.61
CA GLY A 12 2.89 19.71 0.72
C GLY A 12 2.74 21.21 0.95
N ILE A 13 2.94 21.68 2.18
CA ILE A 13 2.95 23.13 2.48
C ILE A 13 4.22 23.79 1.91
N LEU A 14 5.37 23.11 1.97
CA LEU A 14 6.62 23.60 1.40
C LEU A 14 6.56 23.63 -0.13
N GLU A 15 6.06 22.57 -0.74
CA GLU A 15 5.92 22.43 -2.18
C GLU A 15 4.74 21.48 -2.47
N PRO A 16 3.60 21.99 -3.00
CA PRO A 16 2.37 21.21 -3.15
C PRO A 16 2.54 19.92 -3.95
N THR A 17 3.49 19.90 -4.89
CA THR A 17 3.77 18.73 -5.72
C THR A 17 4.39 17.57 -4.93
N LEU A 18 4.94 17.79 -3.74
CA LEU A 18 5.56 16.76 -2.91
C LEU A 18 4.55 15.97 -2.05
N PHE A 19 3.34 16.50 -1.85
CA PHE A 19 2.33 15.87 -0.99
C PHE A 19 1.98 14.44 -1.43
N LEU A 20 1.60 14.27 -2.70
CA LEU A 20 1.18 12.99 -3.26
C LEU A 20 2.28 11.92 -3.24
N PRO A 21 3.52 12.18 -3.72
CA PRO A 21 4.58 11.18 -3.67
C PRO A 21 4.99 10.85 -2.23
N ALA A 22 5.03 11.84 -1.32
CA ALA A 22 5.34 11.59 0.09
C ALA A 22 4.25 10.73 0.77
N SER A 23 2.98 11.06 0.54
CA SER A 23 1.85 10.26 1.03
C SER A 23 1.91 8.82 0.50
N LEU A 24 2.26 8.64 -0.77
CA LEU A 24 2.38 7.32 -1.38
C LEU A 24 3.49 6.46 -0.72
N ILE A 25 4.64 7.06 -0.41
CA ILE A 25 5.72 6.40 0.33
C ILE A 25 5.23 5.98 1.72
N ILE A 26 4.56 6.88 2.45
CA ILE A 26 4.10 6.65 3.82
C ILE A 26 3.04 5.54 3.86
N VAL A 27 2.08 5.55 2.94
CA VAL A 27 1.08 4.50 2.80
C VAL A 27 1.74 3.17 2.43
N GLY A 28 2.69 3.17 1.49
CA GLY A 28 3.48 1.99 1.15
C GLY A 28 4.26 1.42 2.34
N ALA A 29 4.94 2.29 3.10
CA ALA A 29 5.68 1.90 4.30
C ALA A 29 4.76 1.38 5.40
N HIS A 30 3.51 1.84 5.48
CA HIS A 30 2.54 1.26 6.40
C HIS A 30 2.28 -0.22 6.08
N TYR A 31 2.25 -0.62 4.80
CA TYR A 31 2.10 -2.02 4.41
C TYR A 31 3.27 -2.92 4.87
N LEU A 32 4.47 -2.37 5.13
CA LEU A 32 5.57 -3.13 5.75
C LEU A 32 5.23 -3.60 7.17
N THR A 33 4.39 -2.87 7.91
CA THR A 33 3.95 -3.34 9.24
C THR A 33 3.08 -4.59 9.13
N PHE A 34 2.29 -4.71 8.06
CA PHE A 34 1.43 -5.87 7.83
C PHE A 34 2.20 -7.13 7.43
N ILE A 35 3.32 -7.03 6.69
CA ILE A 35 4.16 -8.21 6.43
C ILE A 35 4.77 -8.74 7.74
N SER A 36 5.22 -7.87 8.64
CA SER A 36 5.76 -8.30 9.95
C SER A 36 4.71 -8.95 10.84
N LEU A 37 3.45 -8.50 10.77
CA LEU A 37 2.37 -8.98 11.64
C LEU A 37 1.63 -10.21 11.08
N TYR A 38 1.45 -10.32 9.77
CA TYR A 38 0.63 -11.37 9.13
C TYR A 38 1.44 -12.35 8.27
N GLY A 39 2.70 -12.06 7.95
CA GLY A 39 3.57 -12.95 7.15
C GLY A 39 3.17 -13.12 5.68
N ILE A 40 2.14 -12.42 5.20
CA ILE A 40 1.64 -12.53 3.82
C ILE A 40 2.56 -11.71 2.89
N ARG A 41 3.32 -12.41 2.03
CA ARG A 41 4.30 -11.79 1.10
C ARG A 41 3.69 -10.74 0.16
N LEU A 42 2.40 -10.86 -0.16
CA LEU A 42 1.69 -9.94 -1.04
C LEU A 42 1.68 -8.48 -0.50
N TYR A 43 1.61 -8.30 0.83
CA TYR A 43 1.74 -6.96 1.43
C TYR A 43 3.15 -6.38 1.27
N GLY A 44 4.19 -7.24 1.28
CA GLY A 44 5.56 -6.80 1.00
C GLY A 44 5.74 -6.32 -0.43
N VAL A 45 5.16 -7.03 -1.40
CA VAL A 45 5.17 -6.62 -2.82
C VAL A 45 4.43 -5.28 -2.97
N LEU A 46 3.25 -5.15 -2.39
CA LEU A 46 2.47 -3.91 -2.44
C LEU A 46 3.23 -2.73 -1.82
N ALA A 47 3.83 -2.95 -0.64
CA ALA A 47 4.66 -1.96 0.03
C ALA A 47 5.83 -1.50 -0.85
N GLY A 48 6.58 -2.45 -1.41
CA GLY A 48 7.71 -2.16 -2.28
C GLY A 48 7.32 -1.37 -3.52
N VAL A 49 6.19 -1.71 -4.16
CA VAL A 49 5.68 -0.99 -5.33
C VAL A 49 5.27 0.44 -4.96
N LEU A 50 4.47 0.64 -3.91
CA LEU A 50 4.03 1.98 -3.51
C LEU A 50 5.20 2.87 -3.09
N VAL A 51 6.10 2.35 -2.25
CA VAL A 51 7.32 3.07 -1.83
C VAL A 51 8.20 3.38 -3.02
N GLY A 52 8.40 2.42 -3.93
CA GLY A 52 9.23 2.58 -5.12
C GLY A 52 8.69 3.67 -6.05
N ILE A 53 7.39 3.65 -6.36
CA ILE A 53 6.75 4.67 -7.21
C ILE A 53 6.84 6.05 -6.56
N GLY A 54 6.55 6.13 -5.26
CA GLY A 54 6.65 7.38 -4.50
C GLY A 54 8.08 7.92 -4.48
N ALA A 55 9.08 7.06 -4.28
CA ALA A 55 10.49 7.44 -4.29
C ALA A 55 10.96 7.91 -5.68
N VAL A 56 10.57 7.20 -6.74
CA VAL A 56 10.87 7.62 -8.12
C VAL A 56 10.25 8.98 -8.42
N ALA A 57 8.98 9.19 -8.07
CA ALA A 57 8.31 10.47 -8.25
C ALA A 57 8.93 11.59 -7.42
N LEU A 58 9.41 11.29 -6.21
CA LEU A 58 10.01 12.29 -5.32
C LEU A 58 11.42 12.70 -5.77
N PHE A 59 12.27 11.73 -6.11
CA PHE A 59 13.71 11.94 -6.29
C PHE A 59 14.20 11.92 -7.74
N TRP A 60 13.62 11.11 -8.62
CA TRP A 60 14.14 10.90 -9.98
C TRP A 60 13.30 11.53 -11.08
N MET A 61 11.97 11.55 -10.93
CA MET A 61 11.07 11.96 -12.01
C MET A 61 10.02 12.98 -11.51
N PRO A 62 10.39 14.26 -11.41
CA PRO A 62 9.50 15.33 -10.97
C PRO A 62 8.18 15.44 -11.76
N GLY A 63 8.20 15.07 -13.04
CA GLY A 63 7.04 15.19 -13.94
C GLY A 63 5.84 14.32 -13.54
N ILE A 64 6.06 13.26 -12.75
CA ILE A 64 4.97 12.37 -12.30
C ILE A 64 4.46 12.69 -10.89
N ARG A 65 4.99 13.71 -10.22
CA ARG A 65 4.62 14.08 -8.85
C ARG A 65 3.11 14.30 -8.69
N GLY A 66 2.51 15.09 -9.57
CA GLY A 66 1.08 15.43 -9.53
C GLY A 66 0.13 14.27 -9.81
N ILE A 67 0.59 13.20 -10.47
CA ILE A 67 -0.23 12.03 -10.81
C ILE A 67 0.08 10.80 -9.94
N SER A 68 1.11 10.88 -9.09
CA SER A 68 1.55 9.75 -8.26
C SER A 68 0.43 9.18 -7.38
N GLY A 69 -0.50 10.02 -6.90
CA GLY A 69 -1.70 9.58 -6.19
C GLY A 69 -2.62 8.69 -7.02
N TRP A 70 -2.85 9.03 -8.29
CA TRP A 70 -3.66 8.22 -9.22
C TRP A 70 -2.98 6.89 -9.57
N ILE A 71 -1.65 6.92 -9.75
CA ILE A 71 -0.86 5.69 -9.95
C ILE A 71 -0.99 4.79 -8.73
N GLY A 72 -0.85 5.34 -7.52
CA GLY A 72 -1.06 4.61 -6.27
C GLY A 72 -2.45 4.00 -6.15
N ALA A 73 -3.49 4.76 -6.50
CA ALA A 73 -4.87 4.28 -6.51
C ALA A 73 -5.05 3.10 -7.47
N ALA A 74 -4.49 3.18 -8.67
CA ALA A 74 -4.54 2.09 -9.65
C ALA A 74 -3.82 0.82 -9.13
N VAL A 75 -2.66 0.98 -8.49
CA VAL A 75 -1.92 -0.15 -7.88
C VAL A 75 -2.71 -0.80 -6.75
N LEU A 76 -3.30 0.01 -5.86
CA LEU A 76 -4.14 -0.49 -4.77
C LEU A 76 -5.36 -1.24 -5.30
N LEU A 77 -6.00 -0.72 -6.36
CA LEU A 77 -7.16 -1.35 -6.97
C LEU A 77 -6.79 -2.68 -7.63
N ALA A 78 -5.64 -2.74 -8.33
CA ALA A 78 -5.11 -3.97 -8.91
C ALA A 78 -4.77 -5.02 -7.83
N ALA A 79 -4.25 -4.58 -6.69
CA ALA A 79 -3.92 -5.45 -5.56
C ALA A 79 -5.15 -5.92 -4.76
N ALA A 80 -6.27 -5.20 -4.84
CA ALA A 80 -7.49 -5.53 -4.10
C ALA A 80 -8.04 -6.92 -4.48
N VAL A 81 -8.01 -7.28 -5.77
CA VAL A 81 -8.52 -8.56 -6.26
C VAL A 81 -7.77 -9.76 -5.65
N PRO A 82 -6.42 -9.89 -5.80
CA PRO A 82 -5.69 -11.02 -5.23
C PRO A 82 -5.75 -11.06 -3.69
N LEU A 83 -5.75 -9.90 -3.02
CA LEU A 83 -5.92 -9.83 -1.57
C LEU A 83 -7.29 -10.37 -1.12
N TYR A 84 -8.36 -10.01 -1.84
CA TYR A 84 -9.72 -10.46 -1.56
C TYR A 84 -9.89 -11.97 -1.77
N LEU A 85 -9.35 -12.51 -2.87
CA LEU A 85 -9.40 -13.93 -3.16
C LEU A 85 -8.64 -14.76 -2.11
N GLY A 86 -7.45 -14.31 -1.71
CA GLY A 86 -6.65 -14.99 -0.68
C GLY A 86 -7.32 -15.02 0.70
N SER A 87 -7.98 -13.93 1.09
CA SER A 87 -8.70 -13.85 2.36
C SER A 87 -10.00 -14.68 2.37
N ARG A 88 -10.68 -14.83 1.23
CA ARG A 88 -11.84 -15.73 1.09
C ARG A 88 -11.46 -17.21 1.18
N ALA A 89 -10.32 -17.61 0.62
CA ALA A 89 -9.84 -18.99 0.72
C ALA A 89 -9.59 -19.38 2.18
N ALA A 90 -8.95 -18.50 2.97
CA ALA A 90 -8.70 -18.72 4.40
C ALA A 90 -9.97 -18.84 5.25
N MET A 91 -11.06 -18.13 4.89
CA MET A 91 -12.34 -18.18 5.62
C MET A 91 -13.23 -19.39 5.26
N ARG A 92 -12.88 -20.18 4.24
CA ARG A 92 -13.67 -21.36 3.82
C ARG A 92 -13.30 -22.65 4.57
N GLU A 93 -12.26 -22.64 5.40
CA GLU A 93 -11.85 -23.77 6.25
C GLU A 93 -12.41 -23.78 7.70
N PRO A 94 -13.71 -23.52 7.93
CA PRO A 94 -14.36 -24.07 9.14
C PRO A 94 -15.60 -24.90 8.80
N SER A 95 -15.44 -26.23 8.67
CA SER A 95 -16.47 -27.28 8.93
C SER A 95 -16.24 -28.65 8.23
N ALA A 96 -15.02 -29.01 7.83
CA ALA A 96 -14.72 -30.40 7.54
C ALA A 96 -14.32 -31.13 8.84
N ASP A 97 -15.26 -31.26 9.78
CA ASP A 97 -15.19 -32.34 10.76
C ASP A 97 -16.04 -33.51 10.26
N PRO A 98 -15.41 -34.58 9.72
CA PRO A 98 -16.10 -35.77 9.25
C PRO A 98 -16.61 -36.69 10.38
N ALA A 99 -16.58 -36.30 11.65
CA ALA A 99 -16.96 -37.17 12.78
C ALA A 99 -18.48 -37.31 13.06
N ALA A 100 -19.38 -36.78 12.22
CA ALA A 100 -20.84 -36.86 12.42
C ALA A 100 -21.58 -37.71 11.36
N ALA A 101 -20.93 -38.76 10.84
CA ALA A 101 -21.52 -39.77 9.96
C ALA A 101 -21.65 -41.13 10.66
#